data_AF-A0A355WFH7-F1
#
_entry.id   AF-A0A355WFH7-F1
#
_cell.length_a   1.000
_cell.length_b   1.000
_cell.length_c   1.000
_cell.angle_alpha   90.00
_cell.angle_beta   90.00
_cell.angle_gamma   90.00
#
_symmetry.space_group_name_H-M   'P 1'
#
loop_
_entity.id
_entity.type
_entity.pdbx_description
1 polymer ?
#
loop_
_entity_poly.entity_id
_entity_poly.type
_entity_poly.pdbx_seq_one_letter_code
_entity_poly.pdbx_strand_id
1 'polypeptide(L)'
;EQMTTPAEIWRLLAKWITPDEATLERAAVYTFHALIAKDWRRGRLFLAGDAAHQTPPFMGQGMCAGIRDVANLAWKLALVVQSKAGEGLLDSYQSERMLNAEAYITTAVRLGGLINTAGTRAALEAAFPTPDGSARMESIAPPLGAGIGTGNHAGRLFGQPRMSNGDLLDNACGYRSVLVVTDDLVDEVSLPQGLRLITQKDAPDVAQELTLLGVKAALIRPDAYIQGTATDKESLDALLATALPSPT
;
A
#
# COMPACT_ATOMS: atom_id res chain seq x y z
N GLU A 1 35.28 -5.38 8.54
CA GLU A 1 35.73 -6.55 7.76
C GLU A 1 36.01 -7.79 8.58
N GLN A 2 36.66 -7.73 9.76
CA GLN A 2 36.93 -8.94 10.56
C GLN A 2 35.67 -9.72 11.00
N MET A 3 34.55 -9.04 11.27
CA MET A 3 33.29 -9.66 11.71
C MET A 3 32.59 -10.56 10.67
N THR A 4 32.86 -10.36 9.38
CA THR A 4 32.22 -11.14 8.31
C THR A 4 33.04 -12.35 7.87
N THR A 5 34.16 -12.63 8.56
CA THR A 5 34.98 -13.80 8.25
C THR A 5 34.26 -15.08 8.70
N PRO A 6 34.33 -16.20 7.94
CA PRO A 6 33.69 -17.46 8.33
C PRO A 6 34.09 -17.92 9.74
N ALA A 7 35.37 -17.79 10.12
CA ALA A 7 35.85 -18.16 11.44
C ALA A 7 35.16 -17.38 12.56
N GLU A 8 35.00 -16.06 12.40
CA GLU A 8 34.35 -15.21 13.38
C GLU A 8 32.85 -15.46 13.46
N ILE A 9 32.20 -15.69 12.33
CA ILE A 9 30.77 -16.05 12.27
C ILE A 9 30.53 -17.38 12.99
N TRP A 10 31.34 -18.40 12.72
CA TRP A 10 31.23 -19.68 13.41
C TRP A 10 31.51 -19.56 14.91
N ARG A 11 32.46 -18.71 15.31
CA ARG A 11 32.70 -18.39 16.72
C ARG A 11 31.47 -17.76 17.38
N LEU A 12 30.76 -16.87 16.70
CA LEU A 12 29.53 -16.23 17.20
C LEU A 12 28.35 -17.21 17.26
N LEU A 13 28.25 -18.13 16.30
CA LEU A 13 27.16 -19.11 16.19
C LEU A 13 27.34 -20.36 17.06
N ALA A 14 28.55 -20.61 17.59
CA ALA A 14 28.94 -21.85 18.27
C ALA A 14 28.02 -22.30 19.44
N LYS A 15 27.22 -21.38 20.01
CA LYS A 15 26.22 -21.71 21.03
C LYS A 15 24.99 -22.45 20.47
N TRP A 16 24.70 -22.31 19.17
CA TRP A 16 23.45 -22.76 18.55
C TRP A 16 23.64 -23.73 17.40
N ILE A 17 24.73 -23.61 16.61
CA ILE A 17 24.97 -24.44 15.43
C ILE A 17 26.47 -24.54 15.10
N THR A 18 26.88 -25.67 14.51
CA THR A 18 28.28 -25.95 14.12
C THR A 18 28.48 -26.01 12.60
N PRO A 19 29.74 -25.93 12.10
CA PRO A 19 30.05 -26.02 10.67
C PRO A 19 29.69 -27.35 10.02
N ASP A 20 29.60 -28.44 10.79
CA ASP A 20 29.23 -29.77 10.27
C ASP A 20 27.70 -29.91 10.06
N GLU A 21 26.92 -28.98 10.60
CA GLU A 21 25.44 -28.98 10.56
C GLU A 21 24.87 -27.99 9.53
N ALA A 22 25.66 -27.03 9.05
CA ALA A 22 25.20 -26.00 8.12
C ALA A 22 26.32 -25.42 7.25
N THR A 23 25.92 -24.87 6.10
CA THR A 23 26.80 -24.13 5.19
C THR A 23 26.53 -22.64 5.28
N LEU A 24 27.59 -21.82 5.45
CA LEU A 24 27.47 -20.37 5.40
C LEU A 24 27.24 -19.89 3.97
N GLU A 25 26.04 -19.40 3.68
CA GLU A 25 25.67 -18.88 2.35
C GLU A 25 26.16 -17.44 2.13
N ARG A 26 25.97 -16.56 3.12
CA ARG A 26 26.33 -15.14 3.00
C ARG A 26 26.60 -14.50 4.35
N ALA A 27 27.55 -13.57 4.37
CA ALA A 27 27.84 -12.70 5.50
C ALA A 27 27.79 -11.23 5.09
N ALA A 28 27.03 -10.42 5.81
CA ALA A 28 26.98 -8.98 5.58
C ALA A 28 26.75 -8.26 6.91
N VAL A 29 27.51 -7.19 7.15
CA VAL A 29 27.18 -6.22 8.20
C VAL A 29 26.27 -5.19 7.58
N TYR A 30 25.10 -4.99 8.17
CA TYR A 30 24.14 -4.01 7.71
C TYR A 30 23.73 -3.08 8.83
N THR A 31 23.76 -1.77 8.55
CA THR A 31 23.23 -0.73 9.42
C THR A 31 21.89 -0.27 8.85
N PHE A 32 20.85 -0.42 9.64
CA PHE A 32 19.52 0.03 9.26
C PHE A 32 19.33 1.48 9.67
N HIS A 33 18.77 2.28 8.76
CA HIS A 33 18.32 3.63 9.07
C HIS A 33 16.79 3.72 8.98
N ALA A 34 16.24 4.76 9.60
CA ALA A 34 14.87 5.21 9.41
C ALA A 34 14.94 6.61 8.78
N LEU A 35 14.92 6.68 7.45
CA LEU A 35 15.11 7.91 6.69
C LEU A 35 14.02 8.06 5.64
N ILE A 36 13.61 9.30 5.38
CA ILE A 36 12.71 9.67 4.28
C ILE A 36 13.34 10.87 3.56
N ALA A 37 13.47 10.77 2.25
CA ALA A 37 13.93 11.86 1.40
C ALA A 37 12.91 13.01 1.44
N LYS A 38 13.40 14.26 1.45
CA LYS A 38 12.54 15.45 1.51
C LYS A 38 11.75 15.68 0.22
N ASP A 39 12.40 15.45 -0.92
CA ASP A 39 11.83 15.68 -2.25
C ASP A 39 11.93 14.38 -3.05
N TRP A 40 10.80 13.85 -3.49
CA TRP A 40 10.73 12.59 -4.24
C TRP A 40 10.66 12.85 -5.74
N ARG A 41 10.43 14.10 -6.16
CA ARG A 41 10.40 14.54 -7.55
C ARG A 41 11.22 15.81 -7.74
N ARG A 42 12.02 15.84 -8.80
CA ARG A 42 12.65 17.08 -9.31
C ARG A 42 12.54 17.12 -10.84
N GLY A 43 11.53 17.82 -11.34
CA GLY A 43 11.20 17.84 -12.76
C GLY A 43 10.82 16.45 -13.26
N ARG A 44 11.70 15.84 -14.07
CA ARG A 44 11.54 14.49 -14.64
C ARG A 44 12.27 13.39 -13.86
N LEU A 45 12.96 13.73 -12.79
CA LEU A 45 13.64 12.78 -11.90
C LEU A 45 12.72 12.39 -10.74
N PHE A 46 12.62 11.10 -10.45
CA PHE A 46 11.82 10.54 -9.36
C PHE A 46 12.66 9.60 -8.49
N LEU A 47 12.37 9.57 -7.20
CA LEU A 47 12.88 8.59 -6.24
C LEU A 47 11.76 7.63 -5.84
N ALA A 48 12.06 6.34 -5.70
CA ALA A 48 11.14 5.31 -5.22
C ALA A 48 11.89 4.22 -4.46
N GLY A 49 11.22 3.52 -3.53
CA GLY A 49 11.84 2.48 -2.70
C GLY A 49 12.98 3.02 -1.83
N ASP A 50 14.05 2.26 -1.68
CA ASP A 50 15.18 2.59 -0.79
C ASP A 50 15.87 3.94 -1.11
N ALA A 51 15.71 4.46 -2.33
CA ALA A 51 16.18 5.78 -2.72
C ALA A 51 15.33 6.92 -2.14
N ALA A 52 14.04 6.67 -1.89
CA ALA A 52 13.10 7.61 -1.29
C ALA A 52 12.99 7.44 0.22
N HIS A 53 13.11 6.21 0.74
CA HIS A 53 13.00 5.94 2.16
C HIS A 53 13.74 4.66 2.58
N GLN A 54 14.35 4.67 3.77
CA GLN A 54 15.00 3.51 4.36
C GLN A 54 14.21 3.07 5.58
N THR A 55 13.87 1.78 5.62
CA THR A 55 13.02 1.19 6.66
C THR A 55 13.79 0.15 7.45
N PRO A 56 13.73 0.16 8.80
CA PRO A 56 14.24 -0.93 9.62
C PRO A 56 13.57 -2.27 9.27
N PRO A 57 14.26 -3.42 9.42
CA PRO A 57 13.84 -4.69 8.85
C PRO A 57 12.74 -5.37 9.68
N PHE A 58 12.33 -4.77 10.81
CA PHE A 58 11.48 -5.38 11.84
C PHE A 58 10.05 -5.70 11.39
N MET A 59 9.64 -5.26 10.19
CA MET A 59 8.36 -5.61 9.56
C MET A 59 8.49 -6.21 8.16
N GLY A 60 9.71 -6.34 7.61
CA GLY A 60 9.93 -6.77 6.23
C GLY A 60 9.27 -5.87 5.17
N GLN A 61 9.03 -4.59 5.46
CA GLN A 61 8.24 -3.70 4.59
C GLN A 61 9.03 -2.91 3.55
N GLY A 62 10.36 -2.91 3.57
CA GLY A 62 11.18 -2.08 2.64
C GLY A 62 10.85 -2.34 1.16
N MET A 63 11.00 -3.60 0.72
CA MET A 63 10.64 -4.00 -0.65
C MET A 63 9.16 -3.77 -0.95
N CYS A 64 8.26 -4.12 -0.03
CA CYS A 64 6.82 -3.94 -0.20
C CYS A 64 6.44 -2.47 -0.39
N ALA A 65 7.05 -1.55 0.37
CA ALA A 65 6.84 -0.12 0.24
C ALA A 65 7.37 0.39 -1.12
N GLY A 66 8.53 -0.07 -1.57
CA GLY A 66 9.05 0.25 -2.90
C GLY A 66 8.15 -0.23 -4.04
N ILE A 67 7.56 -1.42 -3.93
CA ILE A 67 6.58 -1.91 -4.92
C ILE A 67 5.34 -1.02 -4.93
N ARG A 68 4.82 -0.63 -3.75
CA ARG A 68 3.67 0.28 -3.64
C ARG A 68 3.97 1.67 -4.23
N ASP A 69 5.19 2.15 -4.05
CA ASP A 69 5.62 3.41 -4.66
C ASP A 69 5.55 3.37 -6.18
N VAL A 70 6.12 2.33 -6.79
CA VAL A 70 6.12 2.18 -8.25
C VAL A 70 4.71 1.91 -8.78
N ALA A 71 3.91 1.10 -8.07
CA ALA A 71 2.49 0.88 -8.43
C ALA A 71 1.71 2.20 -8.45
N ASN A 72 1.93 3.07 -7.47
CA ASN A 72 1.30 4.39 -7.39
C ASN A 72 1.79 5.36 -8.47
N LEU A 73 3.08 5.31 -8.82
CA LEU A 73 3.69 6.23 -9.78
C LEU A 73 3.46 5.82 -11.25
N ALA A 74 3.46 4.52 -11.56
CA ALA A 74 3.49 4.00 -12.93
C ALA A 74 2.29 4.45 -13.76
N TRP A 75 1.07 4.33 -13.23
CA TRP A 75 -0.14 4.73 -13.95
C TRP A 75 -0.19 6.25 -14.17
N LYS A 76 0.28 7.04 -13.19
CA LYS A 76 0.37 8.51 -13.29
C LYS A 76 1.34 8.92 -14.38
N LEU A 77 2.51 8.27 -14.42
CA LEU A 77 3.50 8.47 -15.49
C LEU A 77 2.92 8.11 -16.85
N ALA A 78 2.23 6.97 -16.97
CA ALA A 78 1.61 6.56 -18.22
C ALA A 78 0.62 7.61 -18.74
N LEU A 79 -0.27 8.13 -17.88
CA LEU A 79 -1.24 9.14 -18.28
C LEU A 79 -0.58 10.47 -18.69
N VAL A 80 0.43 10.94 -17.96
CA VAL A 80 1.13 12.20 -18.32
C VAL A 80 1.93 12.04 -19.61
N VAL A 81 2.64 10.93 -19.80
CA VAL A 81 3.39 10.64 -21.03
C VAL A 81 2.45 10.53 -22.23
N GLN A 82 1.27 9.94 -22.06
CA GLN A 82 0.24 9.83 -23.10
C GLN A 82 -0.55 11.14 -23.29
N SER A 83 -0.20 12.24 -22.59
CA SER A 83 -0.93 13.52 -22.63
C SER A 83 -2.42 13.42 -22.23
N LYS A 84 -2.76 12.42 -21.40
CA LYS A 84 -4.11 12.18 -20.86
C LYS A 84 -4.35 12.81 -19.49
N ALA A 85 -3.29 13.29 -18.83
CA ALA A 85 -3.34 14.03 -17.58
C ALA A 85 -2.23 15.09 -17.54
N GLY A 86 -2.43 16.17 -16.76
CA GLY A 86 -1.43 17.21 -16.56
C GLY A 86 -0.30 16.78 -15.61
N GLU A 87 0.84 17.47 -15.66
CA GLU A 87 2.00 17.17 -14.82
C GLU A 87 1.72 17.25 -13.31
N GLY A 88 0.69 18.01 -12.90
CA GLY A 88 0.25 18.09 -11.51
C GLY A 88 -0.20 16.74 -10.92
N LEU A 89 -0.61 15.79 -11.75
CA LEU A 89 -0.90 14.43 -11.29
C LEU A 89 0.34 13.76 -10.70
N LEU A 90 1.53 14.03 -11.23
CA LEU A 90 2.78 13.45 -10.72
C LEU A 90 3.20 14.04 -9.38
N ASP A 91 2.75 15.24 -9.04
CA ASP A 91 3.00 15.84 -7.72
C ASP A 91 2.23 15.13 -6.60
N SER A 92 1.14 14.43 -6.94
CA SER A 92 0.39 13.61 -5.99
C SER A 92 1.15 12.36 -5.52
N TYR A 93 2.21 11.95 -6.22
CA TYR A 93 2.98 10.75 -5.85
C TYR A 93 3.56 10.89 -4.44
N GLN A 94 4.28 11.98 -4.17
CA GLN A 94 4.89 12.18 -2.86
C GLN A 94 3.84 12.40 -1.76
N SER A 95 2.83 13.24 -2.02
CA SER A 95 1.82 13.56 -1.01
C SER A 95 0.98 12.34 -0.61
N GLU A 96 0.87 11.34 -1.48
CA GLU A 96 0.23 10.05 -1.18
C GLU A 96 1.15 9.08 -0.45
N ARG A 97 2.37 8.90 -0.98
CA ARG A 97 3.26 7.81 -0.55
C ARG A 97 4.10 8.14 0.67
N MET A 98 4.47 9.40 0.88
CA MET A 98 5.35 9.80 1.99
C MET A 98 4.74 9.46 3.35
N LEU A 99 3.50 9.87 3.62
CA LEU A 99 2.80 9.58 4.88
C LEU A 99 2.55 8.07 5.07
N ASN A 100 2.31 7.36 3.97
CA ASN A 100 2.15 5.91 4.01
C ASN A 100 3.46 5.20 4.41
N ALA A 101 4.58 5.56 3.79
CA ALA A 101 5.90 5.03 4.12
C ALA A 101 6.31 5.38 5.55
N GLU A 102 6.05 6.62 5.98
CA GLU A 102 6.31 7.09 7.34
C GLU A 102 5.59 6.27 8.41
N ALA A 103 4.33 5.89 8.18
CA ALA A 103 3.57 5.04 9.09
C ALA A 103 4.21 3.65 9.26
N TYR A 104 4.68 3.05 8.17
CA TYR A 104 5.42 1.78 8.21
C TYR A 104 6.76 1.91 8.92
N ILE A 105 7.54 2.95 8.60
CA ILE A 105 8.85 3.20 9.22
C ILE A 105 8.71 3.43 10.72
N THR A 106 7.76 4.27 11.13
CA THR A 106 7.48 4.55 12.54
C THR A 106 7.12 3.28 13.30
N THR A 107 6.29 2.42 12.70
CA THR A 107 5.91 1.13 13.31
C THR A 107 7.11 0.18 13.39
N ALA A 108 7.93 0.12 12.35
CA ALA A 108 9.14 -0.70 12.34
C ALA A 108 10.16 -0.25 13.40
N VAL A 109 10.35 1.07 13.58
CA VAL A 109 11.22 1.61 14.64
C VAL A 109 10.71 1.21 16.02
N ARG A 110 9.40 1.30 16.28
CA ARG A 110 8.79 0.89 17.55
C ARG A 110 9.01 -0.60 17.84
N LEU A 111 8.77 -1.46 16.85
CA LEU A 111 9.02 -2.90 16.95
C LEU A 111 10.50 -3.22 17.17
N GLY A 112 11.39 -2.50 16.51
CA GLY A 112 12.84 -2.59 16.73
C GLY A 112 13.25 -2.27 18.15
N GLY A 113 12.62 -1.26 18.77
CA GLY A 113 12.81 -0.95 20.18
C GLY A 113 12.50 -2.15 21.10
N LEU A 114 11.39 -2.85 20.84
CA LEU A 114 10.96 -4.01 21.61
C LEU A 114 11.88 -5.23 21.43
N ILE A 115 12.33 -5.48 20.21
CA ILE A 115 13.23 -6.63 19.91
C ILE A 115 14.61 -6.39 20.52
N ASN A 116 15.11 -5.14 20.46
CA ASN A 116 16.44 -4.79 20.94
C ASN A 116 16.50 -4.53 22.46
N THR A 117 15.36 -4.41 23.15
CA THR A 117 15.36 -4.40 24.62
C THR A 117 15.75 -5.77 25.15
N ALA A 118 17.04 -5.92 25.49
CA ALA A 118 17.51 -7.03 26.31
C ALA A 118 16.95 -6.87 27.74
N GLY A 119 15.72 -7.36 27.97
CA GLY A 119 14.99 -7.23 29.23
C GLY A 119 13.96 -6.09 29.17
N THR A 120 12.68 -6.28 29.46
CA THR A 120 12.06 -7.03 30.55
C THR A 120 10.72 -7.59 30.09
N ARG A 121 10.22 -8.62 30.77
CA ARG A 121 8.87 -9.18 30.55
C ARG A 121 7.77 -8.09 30.51
N ALA A 122 7.93 -7.02 31.28
CA ALA A 122 7.05 -5.85 31.30
C ALA A 122 7.00 -5.05 29.97
N ALA A 123 8.11 -4.93 29.23
CA ALA A 123 8.14 -4.23 27.94
C ALA A 123 7.43 -5.06 26.84
N LEU A 124 7.55 -6.39 26.91
CA LEU A 124 6.78 -7.32 26.10
C LEU A 124 5.28 -7.27 26.45
N GLU A 125 4.92 -7.35 27.74
CA GLU A 125 3.53 -7.29 28.20
C GLU A 125 2.86 -5.95 27.85
N ALA A 126 3.57 -4.83 27.89
CA ALA A 126 3.08 -3.52 27.47
C ALA A 126 2.89 -3.39 25.94
N ALA A 127 3.65 -4.16 25.15
CA ALA A 127 3.56 -4.16 23.69
C ALA A 127 2.45 -5.07 23.14
N PHE A 128 1.94 -5.98 23.95
CA PHE A 128 0.92 -6.97 23.57
C PHE A 128 -0.31 -6.84 24.47
N PRO A 129 -1.20 -5.87 24.21
CA PRO A 129 -2.26 -5.45 25.15
C PRO A 129 -3.46 -6.41 25.24
N THR A 130 -3.34 -7.67 24.83
CA THR A 130 -4.45 -8.62 24.89
C THR A 130 -4.56 -9.26 26.28
N PRO A 131 -5.76 -9.25 26.92
CA PRO A 131 -5.96 -9.80 28.26
C PRO A 131 -5.60 -11.28 28.44
N ASP A 132 -5.48 -12.02 27.33
CA ASP A 132 -5.18 -13.46 27.28
C ASP A 132 -3.70 -13.75 26.97
N GLY A 133 -2.85 -12.73 26.81
CA GLY A 133 -1.44 -12.88 26.45
C GLY A 133 -1.21 -13.25 24.97
N SER A 134 -2.25 -13.22 24.12
CA SER A 134 -2.14 -13.49 22.70
C SER A 134 -1.60 -12.27 21.94
N ALA A 135 -0.30 -12.24 21.73
CA ALA A 135 0.35 -11.27 20.86
C ALA A 135 0.05 -11.57 19.38
N ARG A 136 -0.95 -10.92 18.77
CA ARG A 136 -1.08 -10.89 17.30
C ARG A 136 -0.51 -9.59 16.77
N MET A 137 0.56 -9.69 15.99
CA MET A 137 1.09 -8.56 15.24
C MET A 137 0.13 -8.31 14.06
N GLU A 138 -0.83 -7.41 14.26
CA GLU A 138 -1.70 -6.98 13.17
C GLU A 138 -0.89 -6.15 12.18
N SER A 139 -0.94 -6.55 10.90
CA SER A 139 -0.33 -5.77 9.84
C SER A 139 -1.12 -4.47 9.69
N ILE A 140 -0.44 -3.34 9.81
CA ILE A 140 -1.05 -2.06 9.48
C ILE A 140 -1.28 -1.94 7.97
N ALA A 141 -2.36 -1.26 7.60
CA ALA A 141 -2.67 -0.85 6.24
C ALA A 141 -2.97 0.66 6.25
N PRO A 142 -1.96 1.51 6.50
CA PRO A 142 -2.16 2.95 6.51
C PRO A 142 -2.70 3.39 5.14
N PRO A 143 -3.62 4.36 5.08
CA PRO A 143 -4.08 4.91 3.82
C PRO A 143 -2.93 5.67 3.11
N LEU A 144 -3.14 6.00 1.85
CA LEU A 144 -2.38 7.05 1.18
C LEU A 144 -2.67 8.40 1.85
N GLY A 145 -1.72 9.33 1.74
CA GLY A 145 -1.94 10.74 2.07
C GLY A 145 -2.88 11.45 1.08
N ALA A 146 -2.95 12.79 1.18
CA ALA A 146 -4.00 13.60 0.54
C ALA A 146 -4.16 13.35 -0.97
N GLY A 147 -3.07 13.41 -1.74
CA GLY A 147 -3.08 13.02 -3.14
C GLY A 147 -4.18 13.66 -4.00
N ILE A 148 -4.77 12.84 -4.86
CA ILE A 148 -5.94 13.19 -5.68
C ILE A 148 -7.28 12.71 -5.07
N GLY A 149 -7.24 12.10 -3.89
CA GLY A 149 -8.41 11.45 -3.30
C GLY A 149 -9.34 12.44 -2.59
N THR A 150 -10.64 12.11 -2.53
CA THR A 150 -11.68 12.94 -1.91
C THR A 150 -12.54 12.13 -0.95
N GLY A 151 -12.79 12.68 0.24
CA GLY A 151 -13.66 12.06 1.25
C GLY A 151 -12.95 11.08 2.19
N ASN A 152 -13.71 10.48 3.11
CA ASN A 152 -13.16 9.75 4.27
C ASN A 152 -12.56 8.37 3.95
N HIS A 153 -12.93 7.79 2.80
CA HIS A 153 -12.42 6.50 2.33
C HIS A 153 -11.25 6.65 1.35
N ALA A 154 -10.94 7.87 0.93
CA ALA A 154 -9.86 8.14 -0.01
C ALA A 154 -8.53 7.60 0.51
N GLY A 155 -7.74 7.02 -0.40
CA GLY A 155 -6.44 6.46 -0.09
C GLY A 155 -6.47 5.14 0.68
N ARG A 156 -7.65 4.56 0.95
CA ARG A 156 -7.76 3.18 1.47
C ARG A 156 -7.79 2.20 0.29
N LEU A 157 -7.24 1.01 0.49
CA LEU A 157 -7.43 -0.08 -0.47
C LEU A 157 -8.92 -0.44 -0.50
N PHE A 158 -9.46 -0.64 -1.70
CA PHE A 158 -10.77 -1.23 -1.84
C PHE A 158 -10.71 -2.74 -1.56
N GLY A 159 -11.83 -3.34 -1.17
CA GLY A 159 -11.94 -4.79 -1.05
C GLY A 159 -11.73 -5.50 -2.38
N GLN A 160 -11.70 -6.83 -2.35
CA GLN A 160 -11.46 -7.66 -3.53
C GLN A 160 -12.67 -8.56 -3.79
N PRO A 161 -13.80 -8.00 -4.28
CA PRO A 161 -14.96 -8.80 -4.59
C PRO A 161 -14.63 -9.81 -5.68
N ARG A 162 -15.29 -10.97 -5.61
CA ARG A 162 -15.16 -12.00 -6.63
C ARG A 162 -16.16 -11.75 -7.75
N MET A 163 -15.65 -11.71 -8.97
CA MET A 163 -16.44 -11.60 -10.18
C MET A 163 -17.28 -12.88 -10.38
N SER A 164 -18.39 -12.78 -11.11
CA SER A 164 -19.29 -13.91 -11.42
C SER A 164 -18.59 -15.05 -12.17
N ASN A 165 -17.47 -14.76 -12.85
CA ASN A 165 -16.63 -15.77 -13.52
C ASN A 165 -15.59 -16.43 -12.59
N GLY A 166 -15.55 -16.03 -11.31
CA GLY A 166 -14.62 -16.54 -10.30
C GLY A 166 -13.33 -15.73 -10.14
N ASP A 167 -13.04 -14.77 -11.03
CA ASP A 167 -11.83 -13.94 -10.94
C ASP A 167 -11.93 -12.93 -9.80
N LEU A 168 -10.77 -12.45 -9.33
CA LEU A 168 -10.71 -11.28 -8.46
C LEU A 168 -10.86 -10.00 -9.29
N LEU A 169 -11.43 -8.95 -8.68
CA LEU A 169 -11.70 -7.66 -9.33
C LEU A 169 -10.48 -7.09 -10.07
N ASP A 170 -9.32 -7.08 -9.42
CA ASP A 170 -8.05 -6.61 -9.96
C ASP A 170 -7.56 -7.43 -11.17
N ASN A 171 -7.71 -8.76 -11.14
CA ASN A 171 -7.39 -9.61 -12.29
C ASN A 171 -8.32 -9.32 -13.48
N ALA A 172 -9.62 -9.13 -13.24
CA ALA A 172 -10.59 -8.84 -14.29
C ALA A 172 -10.44 -7.42 -14.86
N CYS A 173 -10.07 -6.45 -14.03
CA CYS A 173 -9.97 -5.04 -14.41
C CYS A 173 -8.56 -4.63 -14.86
N GLY A 174 -7.52 -5.36 -14.45
CA GLY A 174 -6.13 -4.96 -14.63
C GLY A 174 -5.84 -3.60 -14.00
N TYR A 175 -5.05 -2.78 -14.67
CA TYR A 175 -4.71 -1.41 -14.23
C TYR A 175 -5.72 -0.35 -14.69
N ARG A 176 -6.98 -0.73 -14.93
CA ARG A 176 -8.03 0.25 -15.28
C ARG A 176 -8.58 0.90 -14.03
N SER A 177 -8.99 2.16 -14.14
CA SER A 177 -9.88 2.77 -13.16
C SER A 177 -11.22 2.02 -13.18
N VAL A 178 -11.81 1.81 -12.01
CA VAL A 178 -13.05 1.05 -11.84
C VAL A 178 -14.06 1.85 -11.04
N LEU A 179 -15.28 1.99 -11.55
CA LEU A 179 -16.43 2.41 -10.77
C LEU A 179 -17.18 1.16 -10.32
N VAL A 180 -17.26 0.98 -9.01
CA VAL A 180 -18.11 -0.03 -8.38
C VAL A 180 -19.35 0.69 -7.85
N VAL A 181 -20.55 0.24 -8.20
CA VAL A 181 -21.80 0.92 -7.86
C VAL A 181 -22.95 -0.07 -7.62
N THR A 182 -23.87 0.29 -6.72
CA THR A 182 -25.11 -0.46 -6.51
C THR A 182 -26.09 -0.28 -7.67
N ASP A 183 -26.92 -1.30 -7.90
CA ASP A 183 -27.84 -1.35 -9.05
C ASP A 183 -28.85 -0.19 -9.07
N ASP A 184 -29.21 0.38 -7.90
CA ASP A 184 -30.14 1.51 -7.80
C ASP A 184 -29.57 2.84 -8.28
N LEU A 185 -28.24 2.97 -8.43
CA LEU A 185 -27.60 4.14 -9.02
C LEU A 185 -27.13 3.90 -10.47
N VAL A 186 -27.23 2.68 -11.00
CA VAL A 186 -26.58 2.31 -12.27
C VAL A 186 -27.25 2.90 -13.51
N ASP A 187 -28.59 2.99 -13.52
CA ASP A 187 -29.37 3.42 -14.69
C ASP A 187 -29.15 4.89 -15.05
N GLU A 188 -28.50 5.65 -14.16
CA GLU A 188 -28.25 7.08 -14.32
C GLU A 188 -26.77 7.42 -14.58
N VAL A 189 -25.89 6.43 -14.76
CA VAL A 189 -24.43 6.68 -14.86
C VAL A 189 -23.98 6.92 -16.30
N SER A 190 -23.51 8.14 -16.58
CA SER A 190 -22.69 8.42 -17.76
C SER A 190 -21.21 8.19 -17.41
N LEU A 191 -20.62 7.11 -17.94
CA LEU A 191 -19.25 6.74 -17.62
C LEU A 191 -18.24 7.52 -18.47
N PRO A 192 -17.22 8.13 -17.85
CA PRO A 192 -16.06 8.63 -18.56
C PRO A 192 -15.37 7.54 -19.39
N GLN A 193 -14.79 7.93 -20.54
CA GLN A 193 -14.13 6.99 -21.44
C GLN A 193 -12.98 6.24 -20.74
N GLY A 194 -13.00 4.91 -20.84
CA GLY A 194 -11.96 4.04 -20.29
C GLY A 194 -12.15 3.65 -18.83
N LEU A 195 -13.19 4.15 -18.15
CA LEU A 195 -13.59 3.69 -16.82
C LEU A 195 -14.33 2.36 -16.93
N ARG A 196 -13.98 1.38 -16.10
CA ARG A 196 -14.70 0.10 -16.04
C ARG A 196 -15.83 0.19 -15.02
N LEU A 197 -17.06 -0.08 -15.43
CA LEU A 197 -18.19 -0.22 -14.52
C LEU A 197 -18.30 -1.66 -14.03
N ILE A 198 -18.56 -1.82 -12.74
CA ILE A 198 -18.80 -3.10 -12.06
C ILE A 198 -20.02 -2.94 -11.16
N THR A 199 -20.98 -3.83 -11.33
CA THR A 199 -22.22 -3.86 -10.53
C THR A 199 -22.39 -5.21 -9.84
N GLN A 200 -23.51 -5.40 -9.12
CA GLN A 200 -23.83 -6.67 -8.48
C GLN A 200 -24.03 -7.81 -9.49
N LYS A 201 -24.35 -7.49 -10.75
CA LYS A 201 -24.47 -8.47 -11.85
C LYS A 201 -23.11 -9.03 -12.25
N ASP A 202 -22.08 -8.18 -12.23
CA ASP A 202 -20.72 -8.56 -12.57
C ASP A 202 -19.99 -9.25 -11.41
N ALA A 203 -20.26 -8.83 -10.18
CA ALA A 203 -19.65 -9.35 -8.96
C ALA A 203 -20.65 -9.30 -7.79
N PRO A 204 -21.26 -10.43 -7.39
CA PRO A 204 -22.30 -10.45 -6.35
C PRO A 204 -21.87 -9.85 -5.01
N ASP A 205 -20.58 -9.98 -4.66
CA ASP A 205 -20.02 -9.53 -3.38
C ASP A 205 -19.83 -8.01 -3.30
N VAL A 206 -19.96 -7.28 -4.42
CA VAL A 206 -19.83 -5.81 -4.47
C VAL A 206 -20.77 -5.11 -3.49
N ALA A 207 -22.01 -5.61 -3.36
CA ALA A 207 -23.00 -5.04 -2.46
C ALA A 207 -22.51 -5.01 -1.01
N GLN A 208 -21.84 -6.08 -0.59
CA GLN A 208 -21.31 -6.23 0.74
C GLN A 208 -20.15 -5.27 0.98
N GLU A 209 -19.20 -5.17 0.03
CA GLU A 209 -18.06 -4.25 0.12
C GLU A 209 -18.51 -2.78 0.26
N LEU A 210 -19.49 -2.36 -0.55
CA LEU A 210 -20.05 -1.00 -0.47
C LEU A 210 -20.82 -0.78 0.85
N THR A 211 -21.53 -1.79 1.34
CA THR A 211 -22.23 -1.74 2.64
C THR A 211 -21.25 -1.60 3.81
N LEU A 212 -20.11 -2.31 3.79
CA LEU A 212 -19.06 -2.19 4.81
C LEU A 212 -18.47 -0.77 4.87
N LEU A 213 -18.43 -0.09 3.74
CA LEU A 213 -18.01 1.31 3.64
C LEU A 213 -19.15 2.29 3.95
N GLY A 214 -20.41 1.85 3.97
CA GLY A 214 -21.57 2.71 4.17
C GLY A 214 -21.87 3.62 2.96
N VAL A 215 -21.54 3.17 1.75
CA VAL A 215 -21.65 3.96 0.51
C VAL A 215 -22.40 3.18 -0.56
N LYS A 216 -22.78 3.86 -1.65
CA LYS A 216 -23.43 3.24 -2.82
C LYS A 216 -22.55 3.15 -4.05
N ALA A 217 -21.46 3.93 -4.09
CA ALA A 217 -20.45 3.83 -5.12
C ALA A 217 -19.05 4.08 -4.58
N ALA A 218 -18.06 3.46 -5.23
CA ALA A 218 -16.65 3.71 -5.00
C ALA A 218 -15.92 3.81 -6.35
N LEU A 219 -15.15 4.89 -6.53
CA LEU A 219 -14.23 5.04 -7.64
C LEU A 219 -12.85 4.55 -7.22
N ILE A 220 -12.36 3.53 -7.91
CA ILE A 220 -11.11 2.82 -7.61
C ILE A 220 -10.11 3.15 -8.70
N ARG A 221 -8.89 3.46 -8.28
CA ARG A 221 -7.77 3.81 -9.15
C ARG A 221 -7.09 2.57 -9.73
N PRO A 222 -6.24 2.75 -10.77
CA PRO A 222 -5.37 1.70 -11.31
C PRO A 222 -4.49 0.98 -10.27
N ASP A 223 -4.19 1.61 -9.14
CA ASP A 223 -3.40 1.05 -8.04
C ASP A 223 -4.26 0.48 -6.89
N ALA A 224 -5.54 0.18 -7.17
CA ALA A 224 -6.53 -0.43 -6.26
C ALA A 224 -6.95 0.42 -5.04
N TYR A 225 -6.49 1.67 -4.97
CA TYR A 225 -6.91 2.60 -3.93
C TYR A 225 -8.22 3.31 -4.30
N ILE A 226 -9.06 3.52 -3.31
CA ILE A 226 -10.27 4.34 -3.42
C ILE A 226 -9.84 5.80 -3.68
N GLN A 227 -10.26 6.36 -4.80
CA GLN A 227 -10.17 7.80 -5.07
C GLN A 227 -11.24 8.55 -4.28
N GLY A 228 -12.46 8.04 -4.29
CA GLY A 228 -13.59 8.62 -3.55
C GLY A 228 -14.82 7.72 -3.60
N THR A 229 -15.85 8.13 -2.87
CA THR A 229 -17.09 7.37 -2.70
C THR A 229 -18.31 8.27 -2.80
N ALA A 230 -19.46 7.69 -3.11
CA ALA A 230 -20.74 8.39 -3.21
C ALA A 230 -21.86 7.63 -2.49
N THR A 231 -22.82 8.35 -1.94
CA THR A 231 -24.00 7.80 -1.22
C THR A 231 -25.31 8.00 -1.98
N ASP A 232 -25.29 8.91 -2.96
CA ASP A 232 -26.44 9.35 -3.73
C ASP A 232 -25.98 9.81 -5.13
N LYS A 233 -26.95 10.23 -5.94
CA LYS A 233 -26.72 10.63 -7.32
C LYS A 233 -25.83 11.88 -7.45
N GLU A 234 -26.09 12.90 -6.63
CA GLU A 234 -25.35 14.15 -6.68
C GLU A 234 -23.87 13.94 -6.35
N SER A 235 -23.59 13.18 -5.28
CA SER A 235 -22.21 12.82 -4.91
C SER A 235 -21.55 11.89 -5.94
N LEU A 236 -22.31 11.04 -6.64
CA LEU A 236 -21.79 10.20 -7.72
C LEU A 236 -21.36 11.03 -8.93
N ASP A 237 -22.17 12.00 -9.34
CA ASP A 237 -21.84 12.88 -10.47
C ASP A 237 -20.62 13.75 -10.16
N ALA A 238 -20.55 14.28 -8.93
CA ALA A 238 -19.37 15.00 -8.45
C ALA A 238 -18.11 14.10 -8.44
N LEU A 239 -18.25 12.84 -8.03
CA LEU A 239 -17.14 11.88 -8.02
C LEU A 239 -16.65 11.56 -9.43
N LEU A 240 -17.56 11.33 -10.37
CA LEU A 240 -17.23 11.02 -11.77
C LEU A 240 -16.54 12.19 -12.48
N ALA A 241 -16.85 13.44 -12.10
CA ALA A 241 -16.14 14.62 -12.59
C ALA A 241 -14.65 14.65 -12.20
N THR A 242 -14.26 13.90 -11.17
CA THR A 242 -12.84 13.76 -10.76
C THR A 242 -12.14 12.57 -11.40
N ALA A 243 -12.87 11.70 -12.11
CA ALA A 243 -12.32 10.46 -12.61
C ALA A 243 -11.24 10.68 -13.67
N LEU A 244 -10.11 9.97 -13.51
CA LEU A 244 -9.04 9.95 -14.49
C LEU A 244 -9.22 8.79 -15.46
N PRO A 245 -8.80 8.97 -16.73
CA PRO A 245 -8.84 7.89 -17.70
C PRO A 245 -7.93 6.74 -17.26
N SER A 246 -8.20 5.53 -17.75
CA SER A 246 -7.33 4.39 -17.51
C SER A 246 -6.02 4.50 -18.31
N PRO A 247 -4.88 4.10 -17.73
CA PRO A 247 -3.67 3.86 -18.51
C PRO A 247 -3.95 2.71 -19.48
N THR A 248 -3.77 2.96 -20.78
CA THR A 248 -3.87 1.95 -21.84
C THR A 248 -2.50 1.43 -22.19
#